data_AF-A0A420ZBX2-F1
#
_entry.id   AF-A0A420ZBX2-F1
#
_cell.length_a   1.000
_cell.length_b   1.000
_cell.length_c   1.000
_cell.angle_alpha   90.00
_cell.angle_beta   90.00
_cell.angle_gamma   90.00
#
_symmetry.space_group_name_H-M   'P 1'
#
loop_
_entity.id
_entity.type
_entity.pdbx_description
1 polymer ?
#
loop_
_entity_poly.entity_id
_entity_poly.type
_entity_poly.pdbx_seq_one_letter_code
_entity_poly.pdbx_strand_id
1 'polypeptide(L)'
;MIVYRCSKCGKIIYAYYYGKDFLGVPTPSEVRAMLGGICPYCKKPLKKPTLEDVKIYPREEVLKNKKLVMELQRISKQQIQVLDQSSKP
;
A
#
# COMPACT_ATOMS: atom_id res chain seq x y z
N MET A 1 -5.09 -8.01 -4.44
CA MET A 1 -4.70 -6.83 -3.62
C MET A 1 -3.27 -6.48 -3.97
N ILE A 2 -2.95 -5.19 -4.05
CA ILE A 2 -1.60 -4.71 -4.36
C ILE A 2 -1.15 -3.78 -3.23
N VAL A 3 0.09 -3.93 -2.77
CA VAL A 3 0.65 -3.13 -1.68
C VAL A 3 1.95 -2.47 -2.11
N TYR A 4 2.06 -1.18 -1.82
CA TYR A 4 3.23 -0.36 -2.10
C TYR A 4 3.99 -0.17 -0.81
N ARG A 5 5.26 -0.57 -0.79
CA ARG A 5 6.15 -0.44 0.38
C ARG A 5 7.25 0.58 0.11
N CYS A 6 7.62 1.32 1.16
CA CYS A 6 8.82 2.13 1.11
C CYS A 6 10.05 1.23 1.10
N SER A 7 10.89 1.32 0.06
CA SER A 7 12.14 0.56 -0.04
C SER A 7 13.17 0.88 1.05
N LYS A 8 13.04 2.03 1.74
CA LYS A 8 13.95 2.45 2.79
C LYS A 8 13.58 1.97 4.19
N CYS A 9 12.29 1.87 4.52
CA CYS A 9 11.84 1.50 5.87
C CYS A 9 10.89 0.30 5.91
N GLY A 10 10.52 -0.26 4.76
CA GLY A 10 9.69 -1.48 4.64
C GLY A 10 8.20 -1.29 4.97
N LYS A 11 7.80 -0.14 5.52
CA LYS A 11 6.40 0.16 5.82
C LYS A 11 5.57 0.28 4.54
N ILE A 12 4.36 -0.25 4.59
CA ILE A 12 3.36 -0.09 3.52
C ILE A 12 2.89 1.36 3.54
N ILE A 13 2.99 2.03 2.39
CA ILE A 13 2.63 3.44 2.19
C ILE A 13 1.29 3.59 1.46
N TYR A 14 0.86 2.55 0.74
CA TYR A 14 -0.43 2.52 0.04
C TYR A 14 -0.85 1.07 -0.20
N ALA A 15 -2.17 0.82 -0.22
CA ALA A 15 -2.74 -0.48 -0.55
C ALA A 15 -3.96 -0.29 -1.45
N TYR A 16 -3.99 -1.05 -2.55
CA TYR A 16 -5.09 -1.10 -3.51
C TYR A 16 -5.89 -2.39 -3.33
N TYR A 17 -7.22 -2.24 -3.22
CA TYR A 17 -8.16 -3.36 -3.10
C TYR A 17 -9.09 -3.38 -4.32
N TYR A 18 -8.97 -4.46 -5.10
CA TYR A 18 -9.86 -4.69 -6.24
C TYR A 18 -11.32 -4.71 -5.77
N GLY A 19 -12.18 -3.95 -6.44
CA GLY A 19 -13.61 -3.85 -6.14
C GLY A 19 -14.02 -2.69 -5.22
N LYS A 20 -13.09 -1.91 -4.65
CA LYS A 20 -13.40 -0.64 -3.97
C LYS A 20 -13.05 0.61 -4.80
N ASP A 21 -12.10 0.47 -5.70
CA ASP A 21 -11.49 1.57 -6.45
C ASP A 21 -11.85 1.47 -7.94
N PHE A 22 -12.61 2.44 -8.47
CA PHE A 22 -13.14 2.45 -9.85
C PHE A 22 -12.13 2.88 -10.92
N LEU A 23 -10.97 3.42 -10.54
CA LEU A 23 -9.99 4.09 -11.42
C LEU A 23 -8.78 3.22 -11.82
N GLY A 24 -8.90 1.90 -11.69
CA GLY A 24 -7.79 0.98 -11.97
C GLY A 24 -6.70 1.00 -10.90
N VAL A 25 -5.67 0.16 -11.07
CA VAL A 25 -4.55 0.07 -10.13
C VAL A 25 -3.62 1.26 -10.33
N PRO A 26 -3.34 2.08 -9.30
CA PRO A 26 -2.41 3.20 -9.45
C PRO A 26 -0.98 2.69 -9.67
N THR A 27 -0.28 3.22 -10.64
CA THR A 27 1.14 2.95 -10.87
C THR A 27 2.00 3.44 -9.70
N PRO A 28 3.23 2.91 -9.52
CA PRO A 28 4.15 3.44 -8.49
C PRO A 28 4.44 4.94 -8.61
N SER A 29 4.43 5.47 -9.84
CA SER A 29 4.62 6.90 -10.09
C SER A 29 3.44 7.73 -9.57
N GLU A 30 2.20 7.25 -9.75
CA GLU A 30 1.00 7.91 -9.23
C GLU A 30 0.97 7.87 -7.71
N VAL A 31 1.21 6.71 -7.09
CA VAL A 31 1.30 6.59 -5.62
C VAL A 31 2.37 7.53 -5.06
N ARG A 32 3.52 7.67 -5.73
CA ARG A 32 4.55 8.63 -5.35
C ARG A 32 4.07 10.08 -5.45
N ALA A 33 3.35 10.43 -6.51
CA ALA A 33 2.80 11.77 -6.71
C ALA A 33 1.75 12.12 -5.63
N MET A 34 0.86 11.18 -5.30
CA MET A 34 -0.13 11.32 -4.21
C MET A 34 0.54 11.63 -2.86
N LEU A 35 1.75 11.12 -2.63
CA LEU A 35 2.51 11.31 -1.39
C LEU A 35 3.52 12.48 -1.45
N GLY A 36 3.49 13.30 -2.51
CA GLY A 36 4.45 14.40 -2.69
C GLY A 36 5.91 13.94 -2.80
N GLY A 37 6.16 12.69 -3.20
CA GLY A 37 7.50 12.13 -3.33
C GLY A 37 8.23 11.78 -2.03
N ILE A 38 7.59 11.92 -0.86
CA ILE A 38 8.22 11.67 0.45
C ILE A 38 7.50 10.55 1.20
N CYS A 39 8.26 9.66 1.85
CA CYS A 39 7.67 8.62 2.68
C CYS A 39 7.02 9.23 3.95
N PRO A 40 5.73 8.95 4.23
CA PRO A 40 5.05 9.53 5.40
C PRO A 40 5.65 9.08 6.74
N TYR A 41 6.32 7.91 6.76
CA TYR A 41 6.85 7.31 7.99
C TYR A 41 8.31 7.62 8.28
N CYS A 42 9.21 7.55 7.27
CA CYS A 42 10.65 7.76 7.50
C CYS A 42 11.15 9.09 6.93
N LYS A 43 10.28 9.88 6.29
CA LYS A 43 10.57 11.20 5.71
C LYS A 43 11.67 11.23 4.64
N LYS A 44 12.08 10.07 4.13
CA LYS A 44 13.05 9.95 3.04
C LYS A 44 12.35 10.05 1.67
N PRO A 45 13.04 10.55 0.62
CA PRO A 45 12.51 10.58 -0.73
C PRO A 45 12.18 9.19 -1.26
N LEU A 46 11.02 9.06 -1.91
CA LEU A 46 10.58 7.87 -2.62
C LEU A 46 11.22 7.83 -4.01
N LYS A 47 11.83 6.69 -4.35
CA LYS A 47 12.44 6.47 -5.66
C LYS A 47 11.48 5.70 -6.57
N LYS A 48 11.66 5.86 -7.89
CA LYS A 48 10.98 5.01 -8.88
C LYS A 48 11.45 3.56 -8.65
N PRO A 49 10.55 2.58 -8.53
CA PRO A 49 10.96 1.19 -8.36
C PRO A 49 11.53 0.62 -9.65
N THR A 50 12.32 -0.43 -9.48
CA THR A 50 12.84 -1.31 -10.52
C THR A 50 12.06 -2.64 -10.53
N LEU A 51 12.31 -3.54 -11.50
CA LEU A 51 11.58 -4.81 -11.56
C LEU A 51 11.93 -5.71 -10.36
N GLU A 52 13.13 -5.59 -9.83
CA GLU A 52 13.65 -6.32 -8.68
C GLU A 52 12.92 -5.94 -7.37
N ASP A 53 12.29 -4.76 -7.33
CA ASP A 53 11.50 -4.30 -6.19
C ASP A 53 10.09 -4.91 -6.16
N VAL A 54 9.65 -5.55 -7.26
CA VAL A 54 8.32 -6.15 -7.39
C VAL A 54 8.35 -7.59 -6.89
N LYS A 55 7.49 -7.90 -5.92
CA LYS A 55 7.33 -9.26 -5.39
C LYS A 55 5.88 -9.71 -5.56
N ILE A 56 5.71 -10.88 -6.15
CA ILE A 56 4.41 -11.51 -6.38
C ILE A 56 4.35 -12.75 -5.50
N TYR A 57 3.26 -12.89 -4.76
CA TYR A 57 3.04 -14.02 -3.87
C TYR A 57 1.70 -14.67 -4.20
N PRO A 58 1.65 -16.01 -4.35
CA PRO A 58 0.40 -16.75 -4.35
C PRO A 58 -0.39 -16.51 -3.06
N ARG A 59 -1.71 -16.58 -3.13
CA ARG A 59 -2.58 -16.32 -1.97
C ARG A 59 -2.27 -17.28 -0.83
N GLU A 60 -1.98 -18.53 -1.15
CA GLU A 60 -1.71 -19.61 -0.21
C GLU A 60 -0.43 -19.33 0.59
N GLU A 61 0.60 -18.78 -0.06
CA GLU A 61 1.85 -18.39 0.59
C GLU A 61 1.65 -17.19 1.53
N VAL A 62 0.85 -16.21 1.10
CA VAL A 62 0.49 -15.07 1.94
C VAL A 62 -0.21 -15.54 3.21
N LEU A 63 -1.17 -16.45 3.11
CA LEU A 63 -1.94 -16.95 4.26
C LEU A 63 -1.06 -17.73 5.26
N LYS A 64 0.00 -18.40 4.80
CA LYS A 64 0.99 -19.05 5.67
C LYS A 64 1.89 -18.04 6.39
N ASN A 65 2.08 -16.84 5.84
CA ASN A 65 2.89 -15.79 6.45
C ASN A 65 2.09 -14.95 7.45
N LYS A 66 2.00 -15.43 8.69
CA LYS A 66 1.27 -14.76 9.79
C LYS A 66 1.64 -13.28 9.95
N LYS A 67 2.91 -12.91 9.77
CA LYS A 67 3.39 -11.52 9.89
C LYS A 67 2.80 -10.63 8.80
N LEU A 68 2.80 -11.11 7.55
CA LEU A 68 2.22 -10.39 6.42
C LEU A 68 0.70 -10.22 6.59
N VAL A 69 0.01 -11.29 7.00
CA VAL A 69 -1.45 -11.25 7.25
C VAL A 69 -1.82 -10.21 8.30
N MET A 70 -1.11 -10.18 9.44
CA MET A 70 -1.36 -9.18 10.49
C MET A 70 -1.09 -7.74 10.02
N GLU A 71 -0.05 -7.52 9.22
CA GLU A 71 0.25 -6.19 8.66
C GLU A 71 -0.85 -5.72 7.71
N LEU A 72 -1.35 -6.61 6.85
CA LEU A 72 -2.44 -6.33 5.91
C LEU A 72 -3.78 -6.06 6.61
N GLN A 73 -4.10 -6.83 7.66
CA GLN A 73 -5.30 -6.61 8.49
C GLN A 73 -5.28 -5.24 9.20
N ARG A 74 -4.10 -4.75 9.61
CA ARG A 74 -3.99 -3.41 10.20
C ARG A 74 -4.32 -2.32 9.20
N ILE A 75 -3.88 -2.49 7.95
CA ILE A 75 -4.14 -1.53 6.86
C ILE A 75 -5.63 -1.50 6.52
N SER A 76 -6.29 -2.66 6.42
CA SER A 76 -7.72 -2.69 6.12
C SER A 76 -8.55 -1.97 7.19
N LYS A 77 -8.19 -2.11 8.47
CA LYS A 77 -8.84 -1.41 9.58
C LYS A 77 -8.62 0.10 9.53
N GLN A 78 -7.39 0.54 9.23
CA GLN A 78 -7.07 1.97 9.09
C GLN A 78 -7.81 2.62 7.92
N GLN A 79 -7.94 1.92 6.78
CA GLN A 79 -8.68 2.44 5.62
C GLN A 79 -10.20 2.49 5.85
N ILE A 80 -10.81 1.54 6.58
CA ILE A 80 -12.22 1.62 6.97
C ILE A 80 -12.48 2.90 7.78
N GLN A 81 -11.60 3.20 8.74
CA GLN A 81 -11.73 4.41 9.56
C GLN A 81 -11.57 5.73 8.78
N VAL A 82 -10.72 5.77 7.74
CA VAL A 82 -10.51 6.97 6.91
C VAL A 82 -11.68 7.19 5.92
N LEU A 83 -12.28 6.11 5.41
CA LEU A 83 -13.45 6.20 4.52
C LEU A 83 -14.71 6.68 5.27
N ASP A 84 -14.89 6.28 6.53
CA ASP A 84 -15.98 6.77 7.39
C ASP A 84 -15.87 8.27 7.72
N GLN A 85 -14.66 8.85 7.61
CA GLN A 85 -14.41 10.28 7.84
C GLN A 85 -14.60 11.15 6.60
N SER A 86 -14.69 10.53 5.41
CA SER A 86 -14.85 11.23 4.12
C SER A 86 -16.31 11.30 3.65
N SER A 87 -17.23 10.76 4.45
CA SER A 87 -18.68 10.65 4.16
C SER A 87 -19.56 11.45 5.13
N LYS A 88 -18.97 12.31 5.96
CA LYS A 88 -19.72 13.38 6.65
C LYS A 88 -19.71 14.66 5.80
N PRO A 89 -20.87 15.22 5.43
CA PRO A 89 -20.97 16.50 4.74
C PRO A 89 -20.47 17.65 5.62
#